data_AF-A0AAF0TII7-F1
#
_entry.id   AF-A0AAF0TII7-F1
#
_cell.length_a   1.000
_cell.length_b   1.000
_cell.length_c   1.000
_cell.angle_alpha   90.00
_cell.angle_beta   90.00
_cell.angle_gamma   90.00
#
_symmetry.space_group_name_H-M   'P 1'
#
loop_
_entity.id
_entity.type
_entity.pdbx_description
1 polymer ?
#
loop_
_entity_poly.entity_id
_entity_poly.type
_entity_poly.pdbx_seq_one_letter_code
_entity_poly.pdbx_strand_id
1 'polypeptide(L)'
;MASFDIPTIDVSPFFSSEENEEGKKKATEQMKEACVNYGFFQIANHKIPLELLSRTMDMYKTFFASSDEEKLLLQKTTTRENLHTKILEVHKDDQWIPIAPSKDKLVVNIGDVIQVLSNNRFKSATHRVVRPREANRYSCTFFYNVQEDKWVEPLPQFTEEIGESPKYRGFLFGEYIQLRIKNRTHPPARPQDLIHITHYSISM
;
A
#
# COMPACT_ATOMS: atom_id res chain seq x y z
N MET A 1 2.40 -14.98 -23.90
CA MET A 1 3.42 -14.37 -23.01
C MET A 1 2.70 -13.99 -21.73
N ALA A 2 3.13 -14.48 -20.57
CA ALA A 2 2.49 -14.08 -19.31
C ALA A 2 2.72 -12.58 -19.11
N SER A 3 1.64 -11.84 -18.89
CA SER A 3 1.74 -10.41 -18.55
C SER A 3 2.37 -10.29 -17.17
N PHE A 4 3.46 -9.53 -17.06
CA PHE A 4 4.15 -9.23 -15.81
C PHE A 4 3.53 -8.01 -15.10
N ASP A 5 2.25 -7.74 -15.30
CA ASP A 5 1.57 -6.61 -14.67
C ASP A 5 0.65 -7.08 -13.55
N ILE A 6 0.56 -6.28 -12.49
CA ILE A 6 -0.48 -6.43 -11.47
C ILE A 6 -1.87 -6.20 -12.10
N PRO A 7 -2.95 -6.79 -11.54
CA PRO A 7 -4.29 -6.61 -12.07
C PRO A 7 -4.69 -5.13 -12.17
N THR A 8 -5.28 -4.72 -13.30
CA THR A 8 -6.00 -3.44 -13.41
C THR A 8 -7.50 -3.70 -13.28
N ILE A 9 -8.16 -2.94 -12.42
CA ILE A 9 -9.57 -3.10 -12.08
C ILE A 9 -10.33 -1.84 -12.51
N ASP A 10 -11.38 -2.03 -13.30
CA ASP A 10 -12.28 -0.94 -13.65
C ASP A 10 -13.26 -0.70 -12.50
N VAL A 11 -13.21 0.50 -11.91
CA VAL A 11 -14.09 0.90 -10.81
C VAL A 11 -15.26 1.77 -11.25
N SER A 12 -15.43 1.98 -12.56
CA SER A 12 -16.57 2.73 -13.11
C SER A 12 -17.94 2.25 -12.65
N PRO A 13 -18.20 0.93 -12.42
CA PRO A 13 -19.51 0.47 -11.94
C PRO A 13 -19.94 1.05 -10.58
N PHE A 14 -18.99 1.46 -9.72
CA PHE A 14 -19.29 2.04 -8.41
C PHE A 14 -19.73 3.51 -8.47
N PHE A 15 -19.60 4.15 -9.63
CA PHE A 15 -19.94 5.58 -9.82
C PHE A 15 -21.10 5.78 -10.82
N SER A 16 -21.70 4.70 -11.30
CA SER A 16 -22.88 4.73 -12.15
C SER A 16 -24.12 5.15 -11.35
N SER A 17 -24.94 6.03 -11.93
CA SER A 17 -26.28 6.33 -11.40
C SER A 17 -27.28 5.21 -11.67
N GLU A 18 -27.03 4.39 -12.69
CA GLU A 18 -27.80 3.18 -12.99
C GLU A 18 -27.34 2.01 -12.13
N GLU A 19 -28.29 1.18 -11.69
CA GLU A 19 -28.03 -0.03 -10.92
C GLU A 19 -27.22 -1.02 -11.76
N ASN A 20 -25.93 -1.17 -11.41
CA ASN A 20 -24.99 -2.05 -12.10
C ASN A 20 -24.39 -3.06 -11.12
N GLU A 21 -25.24 -3.88 -10.50
CA GLU A 21 -24.83 -4.85 -9.49
C GLU A 21 -23.87 -5.91 -10.05
N GLU A 22 -24.08 -6.35 -11.29
CA GLU A 22 -23.17 -7.31 -11.93
C GLU A 22 -21.76 -6.73 -12.13
N GLY A 23 -21.67 -5.47 -12.58
CA GLY A 23 -20.39 -4.77 -12.72
C GLY A 23 -19.69 -4.56 -11.38
N LYS A 24 -20.43 -4.17 -10.32
CA LYS A 24 -19.90 -4.03 -8.96
C LYS A 24 -19.39 -5.36 -8.41
N LYS A 25 -20.15 -6.43 -8.61
CA LYS A 25 -19.78 -7.79 -8.19
C LYS A 25 -18.51 -8.24 -8.88
N LYS A 26 -18.43 -8.12 -10.21
CA LYS A 26 -17.23 -8.45 -10.99
C LYS A 26 -15.99 -7.68 -10.53
N ALA A 27 -16.12 -6.37 -10.35
CA ALA A 27 -15.01 -5.54 -9.87
C ALA A 27 -14.56 -5.95 -8.45
N THR A 28 -15.52 -6.25 -7.57
CA THR A 28 -15.25 -6.73 -6.20
C THR A 28 -14.52 -8.07 -6.19
N GLU A 29 -14.93 -9.00 -7.05
CA GLU A 29 -14.27 -10.32 -7.19
C GLU A 29 -12.83 -10.15 -7.68
N GLN A 30 -12.59 -9.31 -8.68
CA GLN A 30 -11.24 -9.00 -9.15
C GLN A 30 -10.38 -8.33 -8.08
N MET A 31 -10.95 -7.42 -7.29
CA MET A 31 -10.23 -6.81 -6.15
C MET A 31 -9.85 -7.86 -5.12
N LYS A 32 -10.80 -8.74 -4.77
CA LYS A 32 -10.56 -9.83 -3.83
C LYS A 32 -9.43 -10.74 -4.32
N GLU A 33 -9.45 -11.15 -5.58
CA GLU A 33 -8.40 -11.98 -6.17
C GLU A 33 -7.04 -11.27 -6.16
N ALA A 34 -7.00 -9.97 -6.47
CA ALA A 34 -5.77 -9.19 -6.41
C ALA A 34 -5.23 -9.08 -4.99
N CYS A 35 -6.10 -8.85 -3.99
CA CYS A 35 -5.74 -8.81 -2.58
C CYS A 35 -5.19 -10.15 -2.07
N VAL A 36 -5.72 -11.28 -2.55
CA VAL A 36 -5.26 -12.62 -2.17
C VAL A 36 -3.92 -12.97 -2.83
N ASN A 37 -3.78 -12.68 -4.13
CA ASN A 37 -2.67 -13.18 -4.93
C ASN A 37 -1.48 -12.22 -5.02
N TYR A 38 -1.72 -10.92 -4.95
CA TYR A 38 -0.71 -9.88 -5.18
C TYR A 38 -0.56 -8.92 -4.00
N GLY A 39 -1.66 -8.62 -3.29
CA GLY A 39 -1.70 -7.50 -2.34
C GLY A 39 -1.61 -6.12 -2.99
N PHE A 40 -1.57 -6.07 -4.32
CA PHE A 40 -1.41 -4.90 -5.17
C PHE A 40 -2.33 -5.01 -6.40
N PHE A 41 -2.89 -3.88 -6.83
CA PHE A 41 -3.61 -3.74 -8.09
C PHE A 41 -3.59 -2.28 -8.54
N GLN A 42 -3.98 -2.04 -9.79
CA GLN A 42 -4.31 -0.72 -10.28
C GLN A 42 -5.82 -0.54 -10.36
N ILE A 43 -6.30 0.68 -10.14
CA ILE A 43 -7.68 1.07 -10.43
C ILE A 43 -7.72 2.05 -11.59
N ALA A 44 -8.66 1.84 -12.51
CA ALA A 44 -8.95 2.72 -13.64
C ALA A 44 -10.37 3.29 -13.52
N ASN A 45 -10.65 4.39 -14.22
CA ASN A 45 -11.97 5.05 -14.22
C ASN A 45 -12.46 5.49 -12.82
N HIS A 46 -11.54 5.81 -11.91
CA HIS A 46 -11.77 6.19 -10.51
C HIS A 46 -12.43 7.57 -10.30
N LYS A 47 -12.84 8.26 -11.37
CA LYS A 47 -13.46 9.60 -11.38
C LYS A 47 -12.64 10.76 -10.81
N ILE A 48 -11.49 10.51 -10.19
CA ILE A 48 -10.53 11.58 -9.84
C ILE A 48 -10.09 12.31 -11.13
N PRO A 49 -10.28 13.65 -11.23
CA PRO A 49 -9.89 14.41 -12.41
C PRO A 49 -8.40 14.30 -12.72
N LEU A 50 -8.04 14.03 -13.98
CA LEU A 50 -6.64 13.94 -14.40
C LEU A 50 -5.89 15.27 -14.19
N GLU A 51 -6.58 16.41 -14.32
CA GLU A 51 -6.00 17.72 -14.01
C GLU A 51 -5.60 17.83 -12.55
N LEU A 52 -6.42 17.31 -11.62
CA LEU A 52 -6.10 17.29 -10.20
C LEU A 52 -4.84 16.44 -9.95
N LEU A 53 -4.77 15.25 -10.54
CA LEU A 53 -3.59 14.38 -10.43
C LEU A 53 -2.34 15.06 -11.00
N SER A 54 -2.44 15.71 -12.17
CA SER A 54 -1.33 16.45 -12.78
C SER A 54 -0.87 17.59 -11.89
N ARG A 55 -1.81 18.42 -11.41
CA ARG A 55 -1.53 19.56 -10.55
C ARG A 55 -0.85 19.13 -9.25
N THR A 56 -1.30 18.05 -8.63
CA THR A 56 -0.62 17.47 -7.45
C THR A 56 0.82 17.09 -7.77
N MET A 57 1.07 16.42 -8.89
CA MET A 57 2.42 16.04 -9.28
C MET A 57 3.31 17.25 -9.61
N ASP A 58 2.76 18.28 -10.22
CA ASP A 58 3.49 19.51 -10.53
C ASP A 58 3.82 20.29 -9.25
N MET A 59 2.92 20.36 -8.28
CA MET A 59 3.21 20.92 -6.95
C MET A 59 4.36 20.18 -6.26
N TYR A 60 4.37 18.84 -6.32
CA TYR A 60 5.47 18.04 -5.77
C TYR A 60 6.79 18.34 -6.47
N LYS A 61 6.82 18.41 -7.81
CA LYS A 61 8.03 18.74 -8.57
C LYS A 61 8.57 20.12 -8.18
N THR A 62 7.69 21.13 -8.10
CA THR A 62 8.06 22.49 -7.69
C THR A 62 8.63 22.50 -6.28
N PHE A 63 7.96 21.85 -5.32
CA PHE A 63 8.43 21.76 -3.94
C PHE A 63 9.82 21.10 -3.83
N PHE A 64 10.06 20.02 -4.57
CA PHE A 64 11.37 19.35 -4.54
C PHE A 64 12.46 20.09 -5.33
N ALA A 65 12.09 21.00 -6.22
CA ALA A 65 13.00 21.89 -6.96
C ALA A 65 13.35 23.18 -6.19
N SER A 66 12.56 23.56 -5.17
CA SER A 66 12.83 24.67 -4.25
C SER A 66 14.13 24.49 -3.45
N SER A 67 14.61 25.58 -2.86
CA SER A 67 15.83 25.56 -2.06
C SER A 67 15.65 24.76 -0.76
N ASP A 68 16.75 24.25 -0.21
CA ASP A 68 16.69 23.52 1.05
C ASP A 68 16.26 24.40 2.22
N GLU A 69 16.53 25.71 2.16
CA GLU A 69 16.05 26.70 3.12
C GLU A 69 14.52 26.81 3.09
N GLU A 70 13.92 26.92 1.90
CA GLU A 70 12.46 26.94 1.72
C GLU A 70 11.81 25.65 2.21
N LYS A 71 12.45 24.50 1.97
CA LYS A 71 11.97 23.19 2.46
C LYS A 71 12.11 23.08 3.98
N LEU A 72 13.16 23.64 4.58
CA LEU A 72 13.45 23.57 6.01
C LEU A 72 12.42 24.35 6.83
N LEU A 73 11.92 25.48 6.32
CA LEU A 73 10.84 26.25 6.94
C LEU A 73 9.55 25.44 7.14
N LEU A 74 9.37 24.34 6.39
CA LEU A 74 8.22 23.45 6.43
C LEU A 74 8.47 22.15 7.25
N GLN A 75 9.68 21.96 7.81
CA GLN A 75 10.03 20.76 8.58
C GLN A 75 9.50 20.79 10.02
N LYS A 76 8.22 20.45 10.20
CA LYS A 76 7.72 19.76 11.42
C LYS A 76 7.46 18.27 11.19
N THR A 77 7.75 17.76 10.00
CA THR A 77 7.60 16.35 9.67
C THR A 77 8.78 15.93 8.80
N THR A 78 9.53 14.94 9.29
CA THR A 78 10.75 14.41 8.68
C THR A 78 10.52 14.03 7.22
N THR A 79 10.93 14.90 6.29
CA THR A 79 10.94 14.61 4.86
C THR A 79 12.40 14.39 4.46
N ARG A 80 12.80 13.14 4.26
CA ARG A 80 14.16 12.82 3.80
C ARG A 80 14.21 12.93 2.27
N GLU A 81 15.18 13.70 1.81
CA GLU A 81 15.53 13.82 0.40
C GLU A 81 16.04 12.50 -0.17
N ASN A 82 15.62 12.19 -1.40
CA ASN A 82 16.31 11.30 -2.32
C ASN A 82 15.73 11.52 -3.73
N LEU A 83 16.31 12.47 -4.45
CA LEU A 83 15.93 12.91 -5.79
C LEU A 83 16.46 11.96 -6.87
N HIS A 84 15.82 10.81 -7.12
CA HIS A 84 16.18 9.94 -8.25
C HIS A 84 14.96 9.11 -8.72
N THR A 85 14.85 8.80 -10.02
CA THR A 85 13.80 7.91 -10.57
C THR A 85 13.79 6.59 -9.84
N LYS A 86 12.60 6.00 -9.70
CA LYS A 86 12.35 4.99 -8.68
C LYS A 86 11.21 4.02 -9.08
N ILE A 87 11.43 2.97 -9.87
CA ILE A 87 10.35 2.05 -10.29
C ILE A 87 9.83 1.30 -9.06
N LEU A 88 8.51 1.32 -8.87
CA LEU A 88 7.85 0.53 -7.83
C LEU A 88 7.84 -0.93 -8.28
N GLU A 89 8.33 -1.83 -7.44
CA GLU A 89 8.29 -3.27 -7.66
C GLU A 89 7.58 -3.96 -6.49
N VAL A 90 6.71 -4.92 -6.79
CA VAL A 90 6.09 -5.80 -5.78
C VAL A 90 6.72 -7.18 -5.86
N HIS A 91 6.97 -7.81 -4.72
CA HIS A 91 7.51 -9.16 -4.65
C HIS A 91 6.38 -10.20 -4.66
N LYS A 92 6.46 -11.16 -5.59
CA LYS A 92 5.53 -12.28 -5.70
C LYS A 92 6.24 -13.50 -6.30
N ASP A 93 6.01 -14.68 -5.73
CA ASP A 93 6.58 -15.96 -6.19
C ASP A 93 8.09 -15.88 -6.49
N ASP A 94 8.84 -15.33 -5.54
CA ASP A 94 10.30 -15.10 -5.62
C ASP A 94 10.77 -14.20 -6.77
N GLN A 95 9.85 -13.42 -7.34
CA GLN A 95 10.11 -12.46 -8.41
C GLN A 95 9.71 -11.03 -8.01
N TRP A 96 10.49 -10.07 -8.49
CA TRP A 96 10.15 -8.65 -8.40
C TRP A 96 9.40 -8.24 -9.67
N ILE A 97 8.15 -7.86 -9.50
CA ILE A 97 7.25 -7.44 -10.57
C ILE A 97 7.26 -5.91 -10.65
N PRO A 98 7.81 -5.30 -11.72
CA PRO A 98 7.78 -3.86 -11.89
C PRO A 98 6.37 -3.37 -12.21
N ILE A 99 5.99 -2.23 -11.62
CA ILE A 99 4.70 -1.59 -11.86
C ILE A 99 4.92 -0.35 -12.72
N ALA A 100 4.47 -0.42 -13.97
CA ALA A 100 4.55 0.71 -14.89
C ALA A 100 3.69 1.89 -14.40
N PRO A 101 4.21 3.12 -14.39
CA PRO A 101 3.43 4.30 -14.03
C PRO A 101 2.38 4.60 -15.11
N SER A 102 1.15 4.87 -14.69
CA SER A 102 0.06 5.34 -15.57
C SER A 102 -0.37 6.74 -15.15
N LYS A 103 -0.83 7.54 -16.12
CA LYS A 103 -1.34 8.91 -15.85
C LYS A 103 -2.79 8.90 -15.34
N ASP A 104 -3.51 7.85 -15.63
CA ASP A 104 -4.97 7.68 -15.47
C ASP A 104 -5.35 6.50 -14.57
N LYS A 105 -4.37 5.84 -13.97
CA LYS A 105 -4.57 4.75 -13.01
C LYS A 105 -3.85 5.05 -11.71
N LEU A 106 -4.42 4.54 -10.62
CA LEU A 106 -3.80 4.60 -9.30
C LEU A 106 -3.37 3.20 -8.88
N VAL A 107 -2.16 3.10 -8.33
CA VAL A 107 -1.70 1.87 -7.69
C VAL A 107 -2.29 1.82 -6.28
N VAL A 108 -2.94 0.71 -5.94
CA VAL A 108 -3.50 0.42 -4.63
C VAL A 108 -2.79 -0.79 -4.07
N ASN A 109 -2.42 -0.72 -2.80
CA ASN A 109 -1.88 -1.86 -2.07
C ASN A 109 -2.58 -2.03 -0.72
N ILE A 110 -2.59 -3.26 -0.24
CA ILE A 110 -3.14 -3.61 1.06
C ILE A 110 -2.02 -3.52 2.11
N GLY A 111 -2.38 -3.00 3.29
CA GLY A 111 -1.46 -2.84 4.42
C GLY A 111 -1.63 -3.95 5.47
N ASP A 112 -0.70 -3.95 6.42
CA ASP A 112 -0.60 -4.98 7.48
C ASP A 112 -1.88 -5.16 8.29
N VAL A 113 -2.59 -4.06 8.59
CA VAL A 113 -3.86 -4.10 9.35
C VAL A 113 -4.88 -4.99 8.64
N ILE A 114 -5.08 -4.80 7.33
CA ILE A 114 -6.04 -5.60 6.55
C ILE A 114 -5.57 -7.07 6.45
N GLN A 115 -4.26 -7.33 6.38
CA GLN A 115 -3.73 -8.70 6.43
C GLN A 115 -4.06 -9.39 7.76
N VAL A 116 -3.96 -8.68 8.89
CA VAL A 116 -4.31 -9.22 10.22
C VAL A 116 -5.81 -9.43 10.34
N LEU A 117 -6.62 -8.42 10.03
CA LEU A 117 -8.09 -8.50 10.08
C LEU A 117 -8.62 -9.66 9.23
N SER A 118 -7.98 -9.93 8.08
CA SER A 118 -8.34 -11.03 7.17
C SER A 118 -7.68 -12.38 7.50
N ASN A 119 -7.06 -12.51 8.66
CA ASN A 119 -6.36 -13.72 9.12
C ASN A 119 -5.36 -14.29 8.07
N ASN A 120 -4.55 -13.41 7.47
CA ASN A 120 -3.59 -13.71 6.42
C ASN A 120 -4.21 -14.10 5.06
N ARG A 121 -5.51 -13.88 4.83
CA ARG A 121 -6.16 -14.13 3.54
C ARG A 121 -5.79 -13.09 2.50
N PHE A 122 -5.79 -11.80 2.87
CA PHE A 122 -5.28 -10.72 2.03
C PHE A 122 -3.83 -10.41 2.38
N LYS A 123 -3.01 -10.14 1.37
CA LYS A 123 -1.57 -10.03 1.53
C LYS A 123 -1.13 -8.57 1.57
N SER A 124 -0.40 -8.21 2.62
CA SER A 124 0.44 -7.02 2.68
C SER A 124 1.76 -7.36 2.00
N ALA A 125 1.82 -7.12 0.69
CA ALA A 125 2.95 -7.59 -0.11
C ALA A 125 4.21 -6.74 0.12
N THR A 126 5.33 -7.44 0.17
CA THR A 126 6.65 -6.79 0.19
C THR A 126 6.84 -6.06 -1.12
N HIS A 127 7.21 -4.79 -1.05
CA HIS A 127 7.45 -3.95 -2.21
C HIS A 127 8.68 -3.08 -1.98
N ARG A 128 9.34 -2.70 -3.07
CA ARG A 128 10.51 -1.83 -3.03
C ARG A 128 10.44 -0.81 -4.14
N VAL A 129 11.36 0.13 -4.07
CA VAL A 129 11.50 1.14 -5.10
C VAL A 129 12.94 1.14 -5.59
N VAL A 130 13.15 0.65 -6.81
CA VAL A 130 14.48 0.51 -7.44
C VAL A 130 14.81 1.77 -8.19
N ARG A 131 16.07 2.23 -8.13
CA ARG A 131 16.52 3.49 -8.75
C ARG A 131 16.95 3.30 -10.23
N PRO A 132 16.18 3.77 -11.25
CA PRO A 132 16.72 3.89 -12.60
C PRO A 132 17.89 4.87 -12.70
N ARG A 133 18.77 4.63 -13.68
CA ARG A 133 20.05 5.36 -13.83
C ARG A 133 19.89 6.78 -14.40
N GLU A 134 18.79 7.10 -15.09
CA GLU A 134 18.78 8.23 -16.05
C GLU A 134 17.66 9.27 -15.88
N ALA A 135 16.84 9.22 -14.83
CA ALA A 135 15.76 10.21 -14.68
C ALA A 135 15.41 10.53 -13.21
N ASN A 136 14.51 11.50 -12.96
CA ASN A 136 13.84 11.71 -11.67
C ASN A 136 12.40 11.16 -11.65
N ARG A 137 11.96 10.56 -10.52
CA ARG A 137 10.57 10.08 -10.33
C ARG A 137 10.02 10.69 -9.06
N TYR A 138 8.79 11.15 -9.19
CA TYR A 138 7.98 11.61 -8.09
C TYR A 138 6.84 10.62 -7.88
N SER A 139 6.45 10.42 -6.63
CA SER A 139 5.23 9.70 -6.28
C SER A 139 4.58 10.38 -5.09
N CYS A 140 3.27 10.49 -5.13
CA CYS A 140 2.45 10.90 -4.00
C CYS A 140 1.74 9.65 -3.47
N THR A 141 1.91 9.36 -2.19
CA THR A 141 1.29 8.21 -1.53
C THR A 141 0.34 8.69 -0.44
N PHE A 142 -0.88 8.15 -0.44
CA PHE A 142 -1.87 8.39 0.60
C PHE A 142 -2.12 7.09 1.37
N PHE A 143 -2.05 7.14 2.70
CA PHE A 143 -2.28 5.99 3.56
C PHE A 143 -3.60 6.15 4.32
N TYR A 144 -4.54 5.23 4.09
CA TYR A 144 -5.80 5.18 4.82
C TYR A 144 -5.70 4.09 5.90
N ASN A 145 -5.57 4.52 7.16
CA ASN A 145 -5.37 3.62 8.31
C ASN A 145 -6.46 3.82 9.36
N VAL A 146 -6.58 2.85 10.27
CA VAL A 146 -7.37 2.99 11.49
C VAL A 146 -6.75 4.02 12.44
N GLN A 147 -7.53 4.48 13.43
CA GLN A 147 -7.03 5.39 14.48
C GLN A 147 -6.08 4.64 15.43
N GLU A 148 -5.16 5.36 16.05
CA GLU A 148 -4.11 4.78 16.92
C GLU A 148 -4.66 4.05 18.15
N ASP A 149 -5.84 4.44 18.64
CA ASP A 149 -6.51 3.85 19.78
C ASP A 149 -7.26 2.54 19.45
N LYS A 150 -7.22 2.08 18.19
CA LYS A 150 -7.98 0.90 17.76
C LYS A 150 -7.20 -0.39 17.97
N TRP A 151 -7.93 -1.38 18.51
CA TRP A 151 -7.49 -2.76 18.59
C TRP A 151 -7.57 -3.44 17.21
N VAL A 152 -6.56 -4.22 16.87
CA VAL A 152 -6.45 -4.94 15.59
C VAL A 152 -6.18 -6.42 15.87
N GLU A 153 -7.07 -7.29 15.40
CA GLU A 153 -6.95 -8.74 15.50
C GLU A 153 -7.76 -9.44 14.38
N PRO A 154 -7.53 -10.73 14.10
CA PRO A 154 -8.31 -11.46 13.09
C PRO A 154 -9.81 -11.38 13.34
N LEU A 155 -10.60 -11.00 12.32
CA LEU A 155 -12.06 -10.91 12.44
C LEU A 155 -12.71 -12.32 12.49
N PRO A 156 -13.83 -12.51 13.21
CA PRO A 156 -14.50 -13.81 13.36
C PRO A 156 -14.85 -14.51 12.03
N GLN A 157 -15.27 -13.74 11.03
CA GLN A 157 -15.57 -14.22 9.66
C GLN A 157 -14.36 -14.81 8.91
N PHE A 158 -13.14 -14.64 9.43
CA PHE A 158 -11.90 -15.27 8.93
C PHE A 158 -11.26 -16.23 9.95
N THR A 159 -11.95 -16.51 11.05
CA THR A 159 -11.52 -17.44 12.10
C THR A 159 -12.67 -18.33 12.53
N GLU A 160 -13.34 -18.00 13.65
CA GLU A 160 -14.31 -18.83 14.37
C GLU A 160 -15.50 -19.23 13.49
N GLU A 161 -16.03 -18.31 12.68
CA GLU A 161 -17.21 -18.57 11.84
C GLU A 161 -16.95 -19.59 10.72
N ILE A 162 -15.69 -19.78 10.34
CA ILE A 162 -15.27 -20.74 9.32
C ILE A 162 -14.44 -21.91 9.89
N GLY A 163 -14.31 -21.98 11.23
CA GLY A 163 -13.55 -23.03 11.91
C GLY A 163 -12.02 -22.93 11.73
N GLU A 164 -11.47 -21.75 11.43
CA GLU A 164 -10.03 -21.51 11.28
C GLU A 164 -9.45 -20.85 12.54
N SER A 165 -8.28 -21.30 13.00
CA SER A 165 -7.61 -20.67 14.15
C SER A 165 -7.00 -19.30 13.78
N PRO A 166 -6.94 -18.35 14.73
CA PRO A 166 -6.26 -17.08 14.50
C PRO A 166 -4.77 -17.31 14.25
N LYS A 167 -4.23 -16.65 13.22
CA LYS A 167 -2.80 -16.65 12.86
C LYS A 167 -2.04 -15.47 13.45
N TYR A 168 -2.75 -14.53 14.07
CA TYR A 168 -2.17 -13.35 14.70
C TYR A 168 -2.79 -13.13 16.08
N ARG A 169 -1.98 -12.67 17.03
CA ARG A 169 -2.45 -12.11 18.30
C ARG A 169 -2.91 -10.66 18.10
N GLY A 170 -3.92 -10.25 18.85
CA GLY A 170 -4.41 -8.88 18.82
C GLY A 170 -3.40 -7.86 19.38
N PHE A 171 -3.50 -6.62 18.93
CA PHE A 171 -2.64 -5.51 19.38
C PHE A 171 -3.29 -4.14 19.22
N LEU A 172 -2.80 -3.13 19.93
CA LEU A 172 -3.19 -1.74 19.76
C LEU A 172 -2.43 -1.12 18.57
N PHE A 173 -3.14 -0.50 17.63
CA PHE A 173 -2.53 0.02 16.40
C PHE A 173 -1.47 1.10 16.66
N GLY A 174 -1.70 1.98 17.63
CA GLY A 174 -0.75 3.01 18.03
C GLY A 174 0.60 2.45 18.51
N GLU A 175 0.57 1.35 19.28
CA GLU A 175 1.79 0.66 19.72
C GLU A 175 2.55 0.08 18.52
N TYR A 176 1.83 -0.54 17.58
CA TYR A 176 2.44 -1.07 16.37
C TYR A 176 3.13 0.03 15.54
N ILE A 177 2.48 1.19 15.38
CA ILE A 177 3.07 2.33 14.67
C ILE A 177 4.30 2.87 15.39
N GLN A 178 4.27 2.98 16.72
CA GLN A 178 5.44 3.39 17.50
C GLN A 178 6.63 2.45 17.31
N LEU A 179 6.39 1.13 17.30
CA LEU A 179 7.43 0.14 17.02
C LEU A 179 7.99 0.29 15.60
N ARG A 180 7.14 0.52 14.60
CA ARG A 180 7.56 0.76 13.21
C ARG A 180 8.39 2.05 13.06
N ILE A 181 8.00 3.13 13.76
CA ILE A 181 8.76 4.39 13.80
C ILE A 181 10.11 4.18 14.49
N LYS A 182 10.13 3.43 15.61
CA LYS A 182 11.36 3.09 16.33
C LYS A 182 12.33 2.32 15.45
N ASN A 183 11.89 1.28 14.75
CA ASN A 183 12.75 0.55 13.79
C ASN A 183 13.33 1.44 12.69
N ARG A 184 12.62 2.49 12.29
CA ARG A 184 13.08 3.41 11.25
C ARG A 184 14.11 4.42 11.77
N THR A 185 13.97 4.84 13.03
CA THR A 185 14.85 5.85 13.68
C THR A 185 16.05 5.21 14.36
N HIS A 186 15.88 4.01 14.91
CA HIS A 186 16.86 3.21 15.62
C HIS A 186 16.79 1.78 15.08
N PRO A 187 17.30 1.55 13.85
CA PRO A 187 17.22 0.23 13.24
C PRO A 187 17.96 -0.78 14.10
N PRO A 188 17.35 -1.94 14.36
CA PRO A 188 18.01 -2.98 15.13
C PRO A 188 19.23 -3.51 14.37
N ALA A 189 20.25 -3.94 15.11
CA ALA A 189 21.52 -4.40 14.55
C ALA A 189 21.38 -5.67 13.70
N ARG A 190 20.39 -6.52 14.01
CA ARG A 190 20.12 -7.76 13.29
C ARG A 190 18.81 -7.66 12.51
N PRO A 191 18.75 -8.11 11.24
CA PRO A 191 17.51 -8.09 10.45
C PRO A 191 16.35 -8.86 11.11
N GLN A 192 16.64 -9.91 11.88
CA GLN A 192 15.62 -10.71 12.58
C GLN A 192 14.91 -9.94 13.70
N ASP A 193 15.54 -8.89 14.22
CA ASP A 193 14.98 -8.05 15.27
C ASP A 193 14.08 -6.94 14.69
N LEU A 194 13.95 -6.84 13.36
CA LEU A 194 13.01 -5.93 12.71
C LEU A 194 11.58 -6.37 13.06
N ILE A 195 10.90 -5.54 13.82
CA ILE A 195 9.46 -5.67 14.09
C ILE A 195 8.69 -5.45 12.80
N HIS A 196 8.32 -6.57 12.16
CA HIS A 196 7.31 -6.68 11.12
C HIS A 196 5.99 -7.13 11.73
N ILE A 197 4.92 -7.18 10.94
CA ILE A 197 3.63 -7.72 11.38
C ILE A 197 3.73 -9.18 11.89
N THR A 198 4.75 -9.92 11.45
CA THR A 198 5.10 -11.26 11.94
C THR A 198 5.47 -11.28 13.42
N HIS A 199 5.81 -10.14 14.05
CA HIS A 199 5.93 -10.06 15.51
C HIS A 199 4.64 -10.45 16.23
N TYR A 200 3.49 -10.28 15.56
CA TYR A 200 2.19 -10.67 16.08
C TYR A 200 1.70 -12.01 15.54
N SER A 201 2.47 -12.71 14.69
CA SER A 201 2.05 -14.03 14.22
C SER A 201 2.09 -15.05 15.36
N ILE A 202 1.03 -15.86 15.45
CA ILE A 202 0.99 -17.03 16.32
C ILE A 202 1.74 -18.12 15.56
N SER A 203 2.89 -18.54 16.09
CA SER A 203 3.62 -19.67 15.53
C SER A 203 2.78 -20.92 15.75
N MET A 204 2.54 -21.69 14.69
CA MET A 204 2.15 -23.10 14.81
C MET A 204 3.40 -23.95 15.00
#